data_AF-A0A7C7L409-F1
#
_entry.id   AF-A0A7C7L409-F1
#
_cell.length_a   1.000
_cell.length_b   1.000
_cell.length_c   1.000
_cell.angle_alpha   90.00
_cell.angle_beta   90.00
_cell.angle_gamma   90.00
#
_symmetry.space_group_name_H-M   'P 1'
#
loop_
_entity.id
_entity.type
_entity.pdbx_description
1 polymer ?
#
loop_
_entity_poly.entity_id
_entity_poly.type
_entity_poly.pdbx_seq_one_letter_code
_entity_poly.pdbx_strand_id
1 'polypeptide(L)'
;LMSGWRCMARIRTGQGSLVLDGAATFKYQGRLLQVALELDARARAARQVEKLYQLLELYPALQLVVVCWSKSSMQHYLDLIRREALSRQAPLLPAYIALGQAIRQQGYNAPVWYSNYAGRYTRIFQVSIPLARFAQPWPPSEEGSFANVLSPSVDRLVHLATQSPPPNIPLWQKLVGLGFALSPLQKRLLELVASHPLVNEADLAALSQATLSYVHAAVEKLLEWQLLVVSSHDELGRRLLKLAPLAIAYLARREGWERGIKSFARSRGWKLGEDGSLSTDRLEKNLRHVRDVHSLLVKLSRHPQVEIARWTSEPSTGLCFIHRGRQYRIQPDAYGLLRLAGKDLPFVLEWERSTTSIRKLAAKLRQYYHWYRAGQHRALHPDVRLLMITTGRRRAQRIIRVIRWLAQELDTDPLPLLVTSYKELATRGPLAPIWQAADSSAAVRLVDYAD
;
A
#
# COMPACT_ATOMS: atom_id res chain seq x y z
N LEU A 1 22.05 -3.81 -23.31
CA LEU A 1 21.09 -2.85 -22.72
C LEU A 1 21.38 -2.51 -21.24
N MET A 2 22.07 -3.35 -20.46
CA MET A 2 22.29 -3.09 -19.01
C MET A 2 23.57 -2.33 -18.65
N SER A 3 24.49 -2.08 -19.59
CA SER A 3 25.64 -1.18 -19.39
C SER A 3 25.17 0.28 -19.44
N GLY A 4 24.85 0.86 -18.28
CA GLY A 4 24.35 2.24 -18.16
C GLY A 4 23.02 2.39 -17.42
N TRP A 5 22.42 1.30 -16.94
CA TRP A 5 21.25 1.36 -16.07
C TRP A 5 21.62 1.94 -14.71
N ARG A 6 20.98 3.06 -14.33
CA ARG A 6 21.10 3.63 -12.99
C ARG A 6 19.86 3.30 -12.19
N CYS A 7 20.11 2.73 -11.03
CA CYS A 7 19.09 2.18 -10.18
C CYS A 7 18.56 3.20 -9.18
N MET A 8 17.25 3.27 -8.95
CA MET A 8 16.65 4.32 -8.14
C MET A 8 17.14 5.72 -8.55
N ALA A 9 16.83 6.12 -9.78
CA ALA A 9 17.23 7.43 -10.28
C ALA A 9 16.48 8.52 -9.51
N ARG A 10 17.24 9.34 -8.81
CA ARG A 10 16.74 10.54 -8.15
C ARG A 10 16.94 11.72 -9.07
N ILE A 11 15.84 12.29 -9.54
CA ILE A 11 15.87 13.50 -10.36
C ILE A 11 15.32 14.64 -9.52
N ARG A 12 16.13 15.67 -9.26
CA ARG A 12 15.66 16.89 -8.61
C ARG A 12 14.90 17.71 -9.65
N THR A 13 13.63 17.97 -9.38
CA THR A 13 12.77 18.87 -10.13
C THR A 13 12.52 20.11 -9.28
N GLY A 14 12.02 21.20 -9.89
CA GLY A 14 11.65 22.41 -9.16
C GLY A 14 10.61 22.17 -8.03
N GLN A 15 9.88 21.06 -8.09
CA GLN A 15 8.86 20.67 -7.09
C GLN A 15 9.31 19.50 -6.19
N GLY A 16 10.60 19.20 -6.14
CA GLY A 16 11.19 18.18 -5.27
C GLY A 16 11.76 16.98 -6.03
N SER A 17 12.03 15.88 -5.31
CA SER A 17 12.70 14.72 -5.91
C SER A 17 11.70 13.76 -6.58
N LEU A 18 11.97 13.36 -7.82
CA LEU A 18 11.38 12.19 -8.48
C LEU A 18 12.24 10.97 -8.16
N VAL A 19 11.61 9.88 -7.74
CA VAL A 19 12.26 8.58 -7.52
C VAL A 19 11.63 7.60 -8.49
N LEU A 20 12.44 7.04 -9.39
CA LEU A 20 12.07 6.02 -10.37
C LEU A 20 12.70 4.70 -9.95
N ASP A 21 12.04 3.55 -10.14
CA ASP A 21 12.66 2.25 -9.83
C ASP A 21 13.97 2.03 -10.63
N GLY A 22 14.06 2.62 -11.82
CA GLY A 22 15.31 2.82 -12.54
C GLY A 22 15.23 3.98 -13.53
N ALA A 23 16.38 4.54 -13.90
CA ALA A 23 16.48 5.30 -15.14
C ALA A 23 17.80 5.00 -15.86
N ALA A 24 17.78 5.01 -17.18
CA ALA A 24 18.95 4.72 -17.99
C ALA A 24 19.03 5.68 -19.16
N THR A 25 20.25 5.96 -19.60
CA THR A 25 20.50 6.62 -20.87
C THR A 25 21.35 5.71 -21.71
N PHE A 26 20.90 5.39 -22.93
CA PHE A 26 21.66 4.51 -23.82
C PHE A 26 21.51 4.93 -25.27
N LYS A 27 22.55 4.65 -26.06
CA LYS A 27 22.54 4.84 -27.51
C LYS A 27 21.90 3.61 -28.17
N TYR A 28 20.78 3.78 -28.86
CA TYR A 28 20.07 2.72 -29.60
C TYR A 28 19.84 3.17 -31.03
N GLN A 29 20.32 2.38 -32.00
CA GLN A 29 20.24 2.71 -33.44
C GLN A 29 20.73 4.14 -33.74
N GLY A 30 21.82 4.56 -33.11
CA GLY A 30 22.40 5.90 -33.28
C GLY A 30 21.72 7.01 -32.49
N ARG A 31 20.59 6.76 -31.81
CA ARG A 31 19.84 7.76 -31.01
C ARG A 31 20.08 7.61 -29.52
N LEU A 32 20.14 8.73 -28.80
CA LEU A 32 20.21 8.73 -27.34
C LEU A 32 18.79 8.55 -26.78
N LEU A 33 18.54 7.44 -26.12
CA LEU A 33 17.28 7.13 -25.46
C LEU A 33 17.43 7.32 -23.96
N GLN A 34 16.48 8.04 -23.37
CA GLN A 34 16.36 8.15 -21.93
C GLN A 34 15.15 7.34 -21.48
N VAL A 35 15.36 6.40 -20.57
CA VAL A 35 14.32 5.48 -20.10
C VAL A 35 14.12 5.66 -18.62
N ALA A 36 12.87 5.87 -18.21
CA ALA A 36 12.42 5.71 -16.83
C ALA A 36 11.73 4.35 -16.70
N LEU A 37 12.11 3.53 -15.71
CA LEU A 37 11.45 2.27 -15.37
C LEU A 37 10.65 2.43 -14.09
N GLU A 38 9.38 2.02 -14.13
CA GLU A 38 8.51 1.90 -12.95
C GLU A 38 7.89 0.50 -12.88
N LEU A 39 7.97 -0.14 -11.72
CA LEU A 39 7.38 -1.45 -11.42
C LEU A 39 6.16 -1.26 -10.51
N ASP A 40 5.03 -0.94 -11.15
CA ASP A 40 3.66 -0.88 -10.61
C ASP A 40 3.52 -0.47 -9.12
N ALA A 41 3.54 0.83 -8.86
CA ALA A 41 3.07 1.44 -7.62
C ALA A 41 1.89 2.40 -7.89
N ARG A 42 0.66 1.86 -8.02
CA ARG A 42 -0.57 2.65 -8.29
C ARG A 42 -0.69 3.96 -7.49
N ALA A 43 -0.35 3.93 -6.20
CA ALA A 43 -0.44 5.11 -5.33
C ALA A 43 0.53 6.25 -5.71
N ARG A 44 1.62 5.95 -6.42
CA ARG A 44 2.64 6.92 -6.86
C ARG A 44 2.57 7.26 -8.34
N ALA A 45 1.93 6.41 -9.14
CA ALA A 45 1.82 6.54 -10.59
C ALA A 45 1.42 7.96 -11.02
N ALA A 46 0.37 8.53 -10.42
CA ALA A 46 -0.08 9.88 -10.77
C ALA A 46 1.00 10.96 -10.58
N ARG A 47 1.62 11.02 -9.40
CA ARG A 47 2.68 12.01 -9.08
C ARG A 47 3.95 11.79 -9.91
N GLN A 48 4.25 10.54 -10.27
CA GLN A 48 5.42 10.22 -11.10
C GLN A 48 5.18 10.63 -12.55
N VAL A 49 4.02 10.31 -13.12
CA VAL A 49 3.65 10.73 -14.47
C VAL A 49 3.66 12.26 -14.55
N GLU A 50 3.08 12.96 -13.57
CA GLU A 50 3.12 14.42 -13.47
C GLU A 50 4.57 14.97 -13.53
N LYS A 51 5.47 14.42 -12.72
CA LYS A 51 6.89 14.81 -12.70
C LYS A 51 7.64 14.43 -13.98
N LEU A 52 7.29 13.32 -14.63
CA LEU A 52 7.87 12.92 -15.91
C LEU A 52 7.49 13.90 -17.02
N TYR A 53 6.27 14.46 -17.00
CA TYR A 53 5.88 15.53 -17.92
C TYR A 53 6.69 16.82 -17.70
N GLN A 54 7.04 17.16 -16.47
CA GLN A 54 7.97 18.27 -16.21
C GLN A 54 9.36 18.00 -16.79
N LEU A 55 9.81 16.74 -16.75
CA LEU A 55 11.09 16.36 -17.34
C LEU A 55 11.06 16.31 -18.86
N LEU A 56 9.91 16.04 -19.49
CA LEU A 56 9.78 16.06 -20.95
C LEU A 56 10.10 17.43 -21.56
N GLU A 57 9.80 18.52 -20.84
CA GLU A 57 10.16 19.89 -21.27
C GLU A 57 11.68 20.06 -21.38
N LEU A 58 12.42 19.45 -20.46
CA LEU A 58 13.89 19.48 -20.44
C LEU A 58 14.50 18.39 -21.33
N TYR A 59 13.80 17.27 -21.50
CA TYR A 59 14.28 16.06 -22.17
C TYR A 59 13.21 15.50 -23.14
N PRO A 60 13.10 16.06 -24.35
CA PRO A 60 12.11 15.63 -25.34
C PRO A 60 12.29 14.17 -25.81
N ALA A 61 13.47 13.58 -25.58
CA ALA A 61 13.79 12.19 -25.89
C ALA A 61 13.43 11.20 -24.78
N LEU A 62 12.82 11.65 -23.68
CA LEU A 62 12.42 10.80 -22.57
C LEU A 62 11.30 9.85 -22.98
N GLN A 63 11.54 8.55 -22.74
CA GLN A 63 10.57 7.49 -22.94
C GLN A 63 10.31 6.80 -21.60
N LEU A 64 9.04 6.52 -21.32
CA LEU A 64 8.63 5.81 -20.12
C LEU A 64 8.49 4.31 -20.44
N VAL A 65 9.07 3.46 -19.61
CA VAL A 65 8.90 2.01 -19.69
C VAL A 65 8.22 1.55 -18.40
N VAL A 66 7.04 0.97 -18.50
CA VAL A 66 6.27 0.52 -17.34
C VAL A 66 5.98 -0.97 -17.45
N VAL A 67 6.25 -1.70 -16.36
CA VAL A 67 5.83 -3.10 -16.23
C VAL A 67 4.70 -3.18 -15.21
N CYS A 68 3.52 -3.59 -15.67
CA CYS A 68 2.29 -3.65 -14.87
C CYS A 68 1.96 -5.08 -14.41
N TRP A 69 1.35 -5.24 -13.23
CA TRP A 69 0.88 -6.56 -12.74
C TRP A 69 -0.43 -7.01 -13.35
N SER A 70 -1.26 -6.06 -13.75
CA SER A 70 -2.63 -6.32 -14.20
C SER A 70 -3.02 -5.42 -15.36
N LYS A 71 -4.01 -5.85 -16.14
CA LYS A 71 -4.62 -5.03 -17.20
C LYS A 71 -5.19 -3.72 -16.65
N SER A 72 -5.76 -3.73 -15.43
CA SER A 72 -6.27 -2.52 -14.79
C SER A 72 -5.15 -1.54 -14.40
N SER A 73 -4.00 -2.03 -13.93
CA SER A 73 -2.82 -1.16 -13.72
C SER A 73 -2.32 -0.56 -15.04
N MET A 74 -2.25 -1.36 -16.11
CA MET A 74 -1.84 -0.90 -17.44
C MET A 74 -2.78 0.20 -17.96
N GLN A 75 -4.10 -0.02 -17.88
CA GLN A 75 -5.09 0.99 -18.28
C GLN A 75 -4.97 2.26 -17.44
N HIS A 76 -4.77 2.13 -16.13
CA HIS A 76 -4.57 3.26 -15.23
C HIS A 76 -3.38 4.14 -15.64
N TYR A 77 -2.23 3.54 -16.00
CA TYR A 77 -1.08 4.31 -16.50
C TYR A 77 -1.39 5.01 -17.84
N LEU A 78 -2.08 4.34 -18.77
CA LEU A 78 -2.50 4.96 -20.03
C LEU A 78 -3.41 6.17 -19.79
N ASP A 79 -4.38 6.04 -18.90
CA ASP A 79 -5.31 7.11 -18.55
C ASP A 79 -4.60 8.27 -17.86
N LEU A 80 -3.67 7.98 -16.93
CA LEU A 80 -2.83 9.01 -16.30
C LEU A 80 -2.02 9.77 -17.34
N ILE A 81 -1.33 9.07 -18.25
CA ILE A 81 -0.50 9.72 -19.27
C ILE A 81 -1.34 10.61 -20.18
N ARG A 82 -2.53 10.15 -20.60
CA ARG A 82 -3.46 10.94 -21.43
C ARG A 82 -4.00 12.16 -20.67
N ARG A 83 -4.42 11.97 -19.42
CA ARG A 83 -4.95 13.04 -18.58
C ARG A 83 -3.91 14.13 -18.36
N GLU A 84 -2.68 13.76 -18.02
CA GLU A 84 -1.60 14.73 -17.80
C GLU A 84 -1.24 15.48 -19.10
N ALA A 85 -1.14 14.79 -20.26
CA ALA A 85 -0.94 15.46 -21.55
C ALA A 85 -2.04 16.49 -21.84
N LEU A 86 -3.30 16.10 -21.68
CA LEU A 86 -4.44 16.98 -21.93
C LEU A 86 -4.44 18.19 -20.99
N SER A 87 -4.20 17.98 -19.69
CA SER A 87 -4.17 19.05 -18.70
C SER A 87 -3.08 20.09 -18.94
N ARG A 88 -1.96 19.67 -19.55
CA ARG A 88 -0.79 20.51 -19.82
C ARG A 88 -0.74 21.06 -21.25
N GLN A 89 -1.68 20.65 -22.11
CA GLN A 89 -1.63 20.89 -23.56
C GLN A 89 -0.27 20.45 -24.16
N ALA A 90 0.27 19.34 -23.65
CA ALA A 90 1.59 18.83 -24.00
C ALA A 90 1.48 17.60 -24.92
N PRO A 91 2.51 17.28 -25.74
CA PRO A 91 2.52 16.04 -26.51
C PRO A 91 2.50 14.82 -25.58
N LEU A 92 1.91 13.72 -26.07
CA LEU A 92 1.81 12.48 -25.30
C LEU A 92 3.20 11.94 -24.94
N LEU A 93 3.47 11.72 -23.65
CA LEU A 93 4.71 11.08 -23.18
C LEU A 93 4.86 9.71 -23.84
N PRO A 94 5.90 9.48 -24.67
CA PRO A 94 6.06 8.18 -25.30
C PRO A 94 6.32 7.11 -24.25
N ALA A 95 5.43 6.12 -24.18
CA ALA A 95 5.47 5.06 -23.19
C ALA A 95 5.32 3.67 -23.81
N TYR A 96 6.14 2.75 -23.32
CA TYR A 96 6.03 1.32 -23.56
C TYR A 96 5.56 0.63 -22.29
N ILE A 97 4.35 0.08 -22.34
CA ILE A 97 3.72 -0.54 -21.17
C ILE A 97 3.45 -2.01 -21.47
N ALA A 98 3.91 -2.91 -20.61
CA ALA A 98 3.71 -4.35 -20.77
C ALA A 98 3.24 -4.99 -19.47
N LEU A 99 2.54 -6.14 -19.61
CA LEU A 99 2.21 -6.97 -18.46
C LEU A 99 3.43 -7.81 -18.06
N GLY A 100 3.76 -7.82 -16.77
CA GLY A 100 4.89 -8.60 -16.25
C GLY A 100 4.75 -10.11 -16.51
N GLN A 101 3.53 -10.63 -16.68
CA GLN A 101 3.31 -12.01 -17.11
C GLN A 101 3.72 -12.25 -18.57
N ALA A 102 3.37 -11.33 -19.48
CA ALA A 102 3.69 -11.45 -20.90
C ALA A 102 5.21 -11.38 -21.14
N ILE A 103 5.91 -10.48 -20.43
CA ILE A 103 7.38 -10.40 -20.47
C ILE A 103 8.00 -11.71 -19.97
N ARG A 104 7.47 -12.30 -18.89
CA ARG A 104 8.00 -13.57 -18.36
C ARG A 104 7.80 -14.74 -19.32
N GLN A 105 6.67 -14.80 -20.01
CA GLN A 105 6.35 -15.89 -20.93
C GLN A 105 7.09 -15.78 -22.27
N GLN A 106 7.21 -14.57 -22.82
CA GLN A 106 7.70 -14.37 -24.19
C GLN A 106 9.08 -13.69 -24.26
N GLY A 107 9.58 -13.18 -23.13
CA GLY A 107 10.80 -12.39 -23.06
C GLY A 107 10.57 -10.90 -23.33
N TYR A 108 11.48 -10.05 -22.86
CA TYR A 108 11.37 -8.60 -22.99
C TYR A 108 11.55 -8.08 -24.42
N ASN A 109 12.15 -8.86 -25.32
CA ASN A 109 12.32 -8.50 -26.74
C ASN A 109 11.12 -8.92 -27.61
N ALA A 110 10.14 -9.64 -27.05
CA ALA A 110 8.92 -10.01 -27.76
C ALA A 110 8.03 -8.77 -28.01
N PRO A 111 7.09 -8.84 -28.97
CA PRO A 111 6.14 -7.78 -29.24
C PRO A 111 5.03 -7.69 -28.16
N VAL A 112 5.41 -7.62 -26.88
CA VAL A 112 4.52 -7.59 -25.71
C VAL A 112 4.34 -6.19 -25.13
N TRP A 113 4.98 -5.18 -25.71
CA TRP A 113 4.95 -3.79 -25.22
C TRP A 113 3.92 -2.98 -25.97
N TYR A 114 2.89 -2.50 -25.28
CA TYR A 114 1.96 -1.55 -25.85
C TYR A 114 2.61 -0.17 -25.91
N SER A 115 2.80 0.35 -27.12
CA SER A 115 3.21 1.73 -27.34
C SER A 115 1.98 2.63 -27.34
N ASN A 116 1.88 3.54 -26.37
CA ASN A 116 0.79 4.50 -26.33
C ASN A 116 0.80 5.47 -27.53
N TYR A 117 1.98 5.67 -28.13
CA TYR A 117 2.19 6.50 -29.30
C TYR A 117 1.73 5.80 -30.60
N ALA A 118 2.08 4.52 -30.78
CA ALA A 118 1.66 3.77 -31.97
C ALA A 118 0.27 3.11 -31.84
N GLY A 119 -0.33 3.12 -30.64
CA GLY A 119 -1.64 2.51 -30.37
C GLY A 119 -1.65 0.99 -30.51
N ARG A 120 -0.50 0.30 -30.50
CA ARG A 120 -0.38 -1.14 -30.73
C ARG A 120 0.73 -1.80 -29.91
N TYR A 121 0.66 -3.11 -29.80
CA TYR A 121 1.75 -3.93 -29.26
C TYR A 121 2.91 -4.00 -30.25
N THR A 122 4.14 -3.89 -29.72
CA THR A 122 5.38 -3.79 -30.48
C THR A 122 6.53 -4.35 -29.64
N ARG A 123 7.70 -4.54 -30.26
CA ARG A 123 8.94 -4.69 -29.48
C ARG A 123 9.29 -3.35 -28.84
N ILE A 124 9.94 -3.39 -27.68
CA ILE A 124 10.39 -2.19 -26.98
C ILE A 124 11.33 -1.37 -27.89
N PHE A 125 11.14 -0.05 -27.93
CA PHE A 125 11.92 0.91 -28.74
C PHE A 125 11.86 0.75 -30.27
N GLN A 126 10.97 -0.11 -30.81
CA GLN A 126 10.81 -0.28 -32.26
C GLN A 126 10.04 0.88 -32.92
N VAL A 127 9.18 1.57 -32.16
CA VAL A 127 8.42 2.73 -32.67
C VAL A 127 9.33 3.96 -32.62
N SER A 128 9.69 4.50 -33.79
CA SER A 128 10.39 5.77 -33.87
C SER A 128 9.46 6.91 -33.48
N ILE A 129 9.79 7.63 -32.41
CA ILE A 129 9.18 8.93 -32.12
C ILE A 129 9.89 9.98 -32.99
N PRO A 130 9.16 10.85 -33.70
CA PRO A 130 9.77 11.98 -34.39
C PRO A 130 10.41 12.89 -33.34
N LEU A 131 11.73 12.78 -33.17
CA LEU A 131 12.48 13.69 -32.32
C LEU A 131 12.57 15.02 -33.06
N ALA A 132 11.84 16.03 -32.60
CA ALA A 132 12.19 17.41 -32.93
C ALA A 132 13.65 17.64 -32.54
N ARG A 133 14.42 18.33 -33.37
CA ARG A 133 15.88 18.51 -33.26
C ARG A 133 16.26 19.07 -31.88
N PHE A 134 16.78 18.25 -30.97
CA PHE A 134 17.37 18.72 -29.71
C PHE A 134 18.64 17.92 -29.37
N ALA A 135 19.69 18.66 -29.00
CA ALA A 135 21.08 18.21 -28.89
C ALA A 135 21.62 18.29 -27.45
N GLN A 136 20.76 18.22 -26.43
CA GLN A 136 21.20 18.22 -25.04
C GLN A 136 21.23 16.77 -24.52
N PRO A 137 22.42 16.11 -24.48
CA PRO A 137 22.56 14.82 -23.82
C PRO A 137 22.34 14.98 -22.31
N TRP A 138 21.68 14.00 -21.70
CA TRP A 138 21.51 13.92 -20.24
C TRP A 138 22.63 13.07 -19.62
N PRO A 139 23.19 13.45 -18.46
CA PRO A 139 22.95 14.68 -17.68
C PRO A 139 23.85 15.86 -18.17
N PRO A 140 23.56 17.12 -17.75
CA PRO A 140 24.40 18.26 -18.08
C PRO A 140 25.84 18.02 -17.61
N SER A 141 26.80 18.35 -18.46
CA SER A 141 28.22 18.38 -18.16
C SER A 141 28.53 19.55 -17.21
N GLU A 142 28.02 19.51 -15.98
CA GLU A 142 28.67 20.24 -14.90
C GLU A 142 29.82 19.36 -14.39
N GLU A 143 30.94 20.01 -14.08
CA GLU A 143 32.28 19.47 -13.75
C GLU A 143 32.36 18.54 -12.52
N GLY A 144 31.24 17.93 -12.11
CA GLY A 144 31.20 16.80 -11.19
C GLY A 144 31.43 15.49 -11.94
N SER A 145 32.65 14.96 -11.86
CA SER A 145 33.04 13.61 -12.24
C SER A 145 31.96 12.54 -11.93
N PHE A 146 31.16 12.17 -12.93
CA PHE A 146 30.37 10.94 -12.94
C PHE A 146 31.14 9.76 -13.55
N ALA A 147 32.29 10.02 -14.18
CA ALA A 147 33.15 9.02 -14.79
C ALA A 147 33.70 7.99 -13.79
N ASN A 148 33.73 8.32 -12.49
CA ASN A 148 34.23 7.41 -11.45
C ASN A 148 33.15 6.59 -10.73
N VAL A 149 31.87 6.66 -11.14
CA VAL A 149 30.84 5.77 -10.62
C VAL A 149 30.49 4.74 -11.69
N LEU A 150 31.41 3.80 -11.93
CA LEU A 150 31.03 2.51 -12.49
C LEU A 150 30.06 1.88 -11.49
N SER A 151 28.76 2.09 -11.73
CA SER A 151 27.71 1.42 -10.98
C SER A 151 28.00 -0.08 -11.07
N PRO A 152 28.12 -0.81 -9.95
CA PRO A 152 28.21 -2.26 -10.00
C PRO A 152 27.12 -2.82 -10.92
N SER A 153 27.44 -3.88 -11.68
CA SER A 153 26.46 -4.53 -12.55
C SER A 153 25.20 -4.87 -11.74
N VAL A 154 24.03 -4.88 -12.39
CA VAL A 154 22.77 -5.23 -11.72
C VAL A 154 22.90 -6.57 -10.99
N ASP A 155 23.58 -7.55 -11.61
CA ASP A 155 23.86 -8.85 -11.00
C ASP A 155 24.71 -8.72 -9.73
N ARG A 156 25.73 -7.86 -9.73
CA ARG A 156 26.54 -7.57 -8.55
C ARG A 156 25.71 -6.88 -7.47
N LEU A 157 24.85 -5.92 -7.80
CA LEU A 157 23.96 -5.25 -6.85
C LEU A 157 22.95 -6.23 -6.23
N VAL A 158 22.36 -7.11 -7.05
CA VAL A 158 21.47 -8.18 -6.59
C VAL A 158 22.24 -9.10 -5.65
N HIS A 159 23.40 -9.60 -6.07
CA HIS A 159 24.24 -10.48 -5.26
C HIS A 159 24.62 -9.86 -3.90
N LEU A 160 25.05 -8.59 -3.90
CA LEU A 160 25.40 -7.83 -2.69
C LEU A 160 24.19 -7.58 -1.78
N ALA A 161 22.99 -7.48 -2.34
CA ALA A 161 21.77 -7.27 -1.56
C ALA A 161 21.25 -8.55 -0.91
N THR A 162 21.53 -9.70 -1.49
CA THR A 162 20.99 -11.01 -1.09
C THR A 162 21.91 -11.81 -0.18
N GLN A 163 23.21 -11.50 -0.13
CA GLN A 163 24.14 -12.16 0.78
C GLN A 163 24.18 -11.47 2.15
N SER A 164 24.45 -12.25 3.21
CA SER A 164 24.90 -11.71 4.50
C SER A 164 26.11 -10.82 4.24
N PRO A 165 26.03 -9.50 4.51
CA PRO A 165 26.91 -8.55 3.86
C PRO A 165 28.35 -8.68 4.38
N PRO A 166 29.38 -8.53 3.53
CA PRO A 166 30.68 -8.09 4.01
C PRO A 166 30.52 -6.70 4.66
N PRO A 167 31.27 -6.39 5.73
CA PRO A 167 30.97 -5.28 6.66
C PRO A 167 30.93 -3.85 6.09
N ASN A 168 31.25 -3.63 4.81
CA ASN A 168 31.55 -2.29 4.27
C ASN A 168 30.68 -1.82 3.09
N ILE A 169 29.56 -2.49 2.77
CA ILE A 169 28.69 -2.02 1.67
C ILE A 169 27.80 -0.86 2.17
N PRO A 170 27.82 0.32 1.50
CA PRO A 170 26.92 1.41 1.85
C PRO A 170 25.45 0.98 1.81
N LEU A 171 24.67 1.32 2.85
CA LEU A 171 23.26 0.92 2.97
C LEU A 171 22.44 1.22 1.70
N TRP A 172 22.65 2.37 1.07
CA TRP A 172 21.91 2.75 -0.14
C TRP A 172 22.14 1.79 -1.32
N GLN A 173 23.36 1.25 -1.49
CA GLN A 173 23.65 0.26 -2.54
C GLN A 173 22.89 -1.04 -2.26
N LYS A 174 22.82 -1.44 -0.99
CA LYS A 174 22.04 -2.60 -0.56
C LYS A 174 20.56 -2.42 -0.84
N LEU A 175 19.98 -1.27 -0.47
CA LEU A 175 18.57 -0.96 -0.73
C LEU A 175 18.24 -0.94 -2.23
N VAL A 176 19.17 -0.42 -3.03
CA VAL A 176 19.09 -0.43 -4.49
C VAL A 176 19.09 -1.86 -5.04
N GLY A 177 20.04 -2.70 -4.62
CA GLY A 177 20.12 -4.09 -5.05
C GLY A 177 18.87 -4.89 -4.67
N LEU A 178 18.32 -4.65 -3.47
CA LEU A 178 17.03 -5.23 -3.05
C LEU A 178 15.89 -4.82 -3.99
N GLY A 179 15.90 -3.58 -4.50
CA GLY A 179 14.93 -3.11 -5.48
C GLY A 179 14.84 -3.97 -6.75
N PHE A 180 15.95 -4.56 -7.20
CA PHE A 180 15.97 -5.50 -8.34
C PHE A 180 15.80 -6.94 -7.92
N ALA A 181 16.42 -7.33 -6.80
CA ALA A 181 16.44 -8.71 -6.33
C ALA A 181 15.04 -9.18 -5.91
N LEU A 182 14.25 -8.28 -5.33
CA LEU A 182 12.92 -8.60 -4.83
C LEU A 182 11.95 -8.84 -5.97
N SER A 183 11.39 -10.05 -5.98
CA SER A 183 10.26 -10.35 -6.82
C SER A 183 9.05 -9.49 -6.43
N PRO A 184 8.09 -9.29 -7.32
CA PRO A 184 7.01 -8.38 -7.01
C PRO A 184 6.02 -8.92 -5.98
N LEU A 185 5.88 -10.26 -5.89
CA LEU A 185 5.23 -10.88 -4.75
C LEU A 185 5.98 -10.55 -3.45
N GLN A 186 7.31 -10.66 -3.41
CA GLN A 186 8.09 -10.33 -2.21
C GLN A 186 7.94 -8.86 -1.81
N LYS A 187 7.97 -7.92 -2.76
CA LYS A 187 7.69 -6.49 -2.50
C LYS A 187 6.30 -6.31 -1.89
N ARG A 188 5.29 -7.01 -2.42
CA ARG A 188 3.93 -7.00 -1.91
C ARG A 188 3.82 -7.59 -0.50
N LEU A 189 4.52 -8.69 -0.22
CA LEU A 189 4.55 -9.30 1.11
C LEU A 189 5.17 -8.35 2.14
N LEU A 190 6.25 -7.64 1.80
CA LEU A 190 6.83 -6.61 2.69
C LEU A 190 5.83 -5.48 2.99
N GLU A 191 5.05 -5.02 2.00
CA GLU A 191 3.99 -4.03 2.22
C GLU A 191 2.85 -4.56 3.11
N LEU A 192 2.47 -5.82 2.94
CA LEU A 192 1.44 -6.46 3.74
C LEU A 192 1.92 -6.61 5.18
N VAL A 193 3.14 -7.09 5.42
CA VAL A 193 3.71 -7.18 6.78
C VAL A 193 3.92 -5.80 7.40
N ALA A 194 4.26 -4.79 6.61
CA ALA A 194 4.30 -3.40 7.07
C ALA A 194 2.92 -2.96 7.58
N SER A 195 1.89 -3.16 6.78
CA SER A 195 0.52 -2.71 7.08
C SER A 195 -0.14 -3.55 8.18
N HIS A 196 0.30 -4.80 8.31
CA HIS A 196 -0.22 -5.84 9.20
C HIS A 196 0.93 -6.59 9.89
N PRO A 197 1.63 -5.98 10.86
CA PRO A 197 2.67 -6.68 11.60
C PRO A 197 2.08 -7.89 12.34
N LEU A 198 2.90 -8.92 12.56
CA LEU A 198 2.50 -10.17 13.23
C LEU A 198 1.42 -10.93 12.43
N VAL A 199 1.56 -10.95 11.11
CA VAL A 199 0.75 -11.76 10.19
C VAL A 199 1.45 -13.08 9.88
N ASN A 200 0.70 -14.16 9.69
CA ASN A 200 1.25 -15.46 9.27
C ASN A 200 1.15 -15.66 7.74
N GLU A 201 1.79 -16.71 7.23
CA GLU A 201 1.81 -17.01 5.80
C GLU A 201 0.44 -17.32 5.18
N ALA A 202 -0.46 -17.97 5.92
CA ALA A 202 -1.80 -18.29 5.44
C ALA A 202 -2.66 -17.03 5.27
N ASP A 203 -2.50 -16.07 6.17
CA ASP A 203 -3.14 -14.76 6.07
C ASP A 203 -2.50 -13.94 4.94
N LEU A 204 -1.16 -13.96 4.81
CA LEU A 204 -0.46 -13.33 3.69
C LEU A 204 -0.90 -13.89 2.33
N ALA A 205 -1.11 -15.20 2.20
CA ALA A 205 -1.64 -15.84 1.00
C ALA A 205 -3.02 -15.29 0.63
N ALA A 206 -3.92 -15.19 1.61
CA ALA A 206 -5.24 -14.60 1.40
C ALA A 206 -5.16 -13.11 0.98
N LEU A 207 -4.35 -12.31 1.67
CA LEU A 207 -4.23 -10.86 1.42
C LEU A 207 -3.49 -10.52 0.13
N SER A 208 -2.54 -11.37 -0.29
CA SER A 208 -1.81 -11.21 -1.56
C SER A 208 -2.52 -11.85 -2.75
N GLN A 209 -3.59 -12.62 -2.51
CA GLN A 209 -4.27 -13.45 -3.51
C GLN A 209 -3.32 -14.42 -4.23
N ALA A 210 -2.26 -14.87 -3.53
CA ALA A 210 -1.31 -15.85 -4.01
C ALA A 210 -1.54 -17.20 -3.33
N THR A 211 -1.09 -18.30 -3.96
CA THR A 211 -1.16 -19.62 -3.31
C THR A 211 -0.23 -19.64 -2.10
N LEU A 212 -0.59 -20.46 -1.10
CA LEU A 212 0.21 -20.63 0.11
C LEU A 212 1.63 -21.11 -0.21
N SER A 213 1.81 -21.99 -1.20
CA SER A 213 3.13 -22.48 -1.61
C SER A 213 4.04 -21.37 -2.15
N TYR A 214 3.52 -20.46 -2.98
CA TYR A 214 4.29 -19.32 -3.49
C TYR A 214 4.61 -18.32 -2.39
N VAL A 215 3.67 -18.07 -1.46
CA VAL A 215 3.93 -17.21 -0.31
C VAL A 215 4.98 -17.81 0.60
N HIS A 216 4.90 -19.11 0.90
CA HIS A 216 5.89 -19.82 1.71
C HIS A 216 7.30 -19.67 1.12
N ALA A 217 7.48 -20.02 -0.17
CA ALA A 217 8.77 -19.88 -0.84
C ALA A 217 9.29 -18.43 -0.86
N ALA A 218 8.39 -17.45 -1.05
CA ALA A 218 8.76 -16.04 -1.01
C ALA A 218 9.15 -15.57 0.39
N VAL A 219 8.47 -16.05 1.44
CA VAL A 219 8.75 -15.75 2.84
C VAL A 219 10.08 -16.37 3.27
N GLU A 220 10.37 -17.62 2.93
CA GLU A 220 11.67 -18.25 3.23
C GLU A 220 12.83 -17.41 2.70
N LYS A 221 12.73 -16.99 1.43
CA LYS A 221 13.74 -16.14 0.80
C LYS A 221 13.85 -14.75 1.47
N LEU A 222 12.74 -14.20 1.96
CA LEU A 222 12.76 -12.93 2.71
C LEU A 222 13.33 -13.09 4.12
N LEU A 223 13.18 -14.25 4.77
CA LEU A 223 13.82 -14.60 6.04
C LEU A 223 15.33 -14.80 5.84
N GLU A 224 15.73 -15.54 4.80
CA GLU A 224 17.12 -15.75 4.40
C GLU A 224 17.85 -14.41 4.18
N TRP A 225 17.19 -13.46 3.48
CA TRP A 225 17.75 -12.12 3.22
C TRP A 225 17.60 -11.14 4.40
N GLN A 226 17.14 -11.62 5.57
CA GLN A 226 16.94 -10.82 6.78
C GLN A 226 16.07 -9.57 6.52
N LEU A 227 15.05 -9.71 5.67
CA LEU A 227 14.04 -8.68 5.43
C LEU A 227 12.79 -8.91 6.28
N LEU A 228 12.53 -10.16 6.62
CA LEU A 228 11.54 -10.56 7.62
C LEU A 228 12.25 -11.20 8.81
N VAL A 229 11.58 -11.17 9.96
CA VAL A 229 11.98 -11.90 11.16
C VAL A 229 10.73 -12.58 11.73
N VAL A 230 10.90 -13.80 12.25
CA VAL A 230 9.86 -14.47 13.05
C VAL A 230 9.86 -13.85 14.44
N SER A 231 8.80 -13.14 14.80
CA SER A 231 8.69 -12.51 16.14
C SER A 231 8.27 -13.53 17.19
N SER A 232 7.28 -14.36 16.84
CA SER A 232 6.66 -15.33 17.74
C SER A 232 5.88 -16.37 16.93
N HIS A 233 5.20 -17.28 17.63
CA HIS A 233 4.28 -18.25 17.04
C HIS A 233 2.86 -17.99 17.57
N ASP A 234 1.87 -18.32 16.75
CA ASP A 234 0.48 -18.20 17.13
C ASP A 234 -0.02 -19.44 17.89
N GLU A 235 -1.29 -19.43 18.32
CA GLU A 235 -1.91 -20.54 19.07
C GLU A 235 -1.93 -21.88 18.30
N LEU A 236 -1.71 -21.85 16.97
CA LEU A 236 -1.63 -23.01 16.10
C LEU A 236 -0.17 -23.33 15.71
N GLY A 237 0.82 -22.73 16.38
CA GLY A 237 2.24 -22.92 16.09
C GLY A 237 2.71 -22.27 14.79
N ARG A 238 1.92 -21.39 14.16
CA ARG A 238 2.28 -20.73 12.90
C ARG A 238 3.15 -19.51 13.17
N ARG A 239 4.15 -19.28 12.31
CA ARG A 239 5.09 -18.16 12.42
C ARG A 239 4.37 -16.82 12.26
N LEU A 240 4.64 -15.89 13.17
CA LEU A 240 4.18 -14.51 13.09
C LEU A 240 5.32 -13.61 12.65
N LEU A 241 5.14 -12.97 11.50
CA LEU A 241 6.21 -12.26 10.79
C LEU A 241 6.19 -10.77 11.11
N LYS A 242 7.38 -10.18 11.23
CA LYS A 242 7.59 -8.73 11.29
C LYS A 242 8.70 -8.30 10.34
N LEU A 243 8.74 -7.00 10.03
CA LEU A 243 9.81 -6.43 9.23
C LEU A 243 11.11 -6.37 10.03
N ALA A 244 12.21 -6.74 9.37
CA ALA A 244 13.56 -6.48 9.85
C ALA A 244 13.96 -5.01 9.61
N PRO A 245 14.99 -4.48 10.29
CA PRO A 245 15.48 -3.11 10.08
C PRO A 245 15.75 -2.77 8.60
N LEU A 246 16.35 -3.71 7.87
CA LEU A 246 16.68 -3.53 6.45
C LEU A 246 15.44 -3.38 5.57
N ALA A 247 14.38 -4.14 5.84
CA ALA A 247 13.12 -4.00 5.11
C ALA A 247 12.41 -2.69 5.43
N ILE A 248 12.48 -2.21 6.67
CA ILE A 248 11.95 -0.89 7.05
C ILE A 248 12.70 0.20 6.29
N ALA A 249 14.04 0.12 6.23
CA ALA A 249 14.87 1.05 5.46
C ALA A 249 14.54 1.02 3.97
N TYR A 250 14.35 -0.17 3.39
CA TYR A 250 13.92 -0.36 2.01
C TYR A 250 12.56 0.30 1.75
N LEU A 251 11.54 0.02 2.57
CA LEU A 251 10.21 0.60 2.41
C LEU A 251 10.22 2.12 2.61
N ALA A 252 10.94 2.62 3.62
CA ALA A 252 11.11 4.05 3.86
C ALA A 252 11.68 4.74 2.61
N ARG A 253 12.79 4.22 2.08
CA ARG A 253 13.45 4.78 0.89
C ARG A 253 12.53 4.76 -0.33
N ARG A 254 11.82 3.64 -0.52
CA ARG A 254 10.84 3.45 -1.60
C ARG A 254 9.66 4.43 -1.49
N GLU A 255 9.26 4.82 -0.28
CA GLU A 255 8.23 5.85 -0.04
C GLU A 255 8.79 7.29 -0.02
N GLY A 256 10.06 7.48 -0.38
CA GLY A 256 10.68 8.79 -0.46
C GLY A 256 11.25 9.32 0.86
N TRP A 257 11.26 8.52 1.92
CA TRP A 257 11.84 8.87 3.22
C TRP A 257 13.34 8.61 3.25
N GLU A 258 14.12 9.50 2.65
CA GLU A 258 15.53 9.27 2.31
C GLU A 258 16.42 8.88 3.49
N ARG A 259 16.39 9.70 4.53
CA ARG A 259 17.11 9.49 5.80
C ARG A 259 16.15 9.36 6.98
N GLY A 260 14.85 9.51 6.70
CA GLY A 260 13.80 9.59 7.70
C GLY A 260 13.23 8.25 8.11
N ILE A 261 14.04 7.19 8.29
CA ILE A 261 13.54 5.85 8.66
C ILE A 261 12.70 5.92 9.95
N LYS A 262 13.18 6.65 10.96
CA LYS A 262 12.43 6.89 12.21
C LYS A 262 11.14 7.69 11.98
N SER A 263 11.14 8.66 11.06
CA SER A 263 9.93 9.43 10.72
C SER A 263 8.92 8.61 9.92
N PHE A 264 9.39 7.77 9.00
CA PHE A 264 8.59 6.78 8.29
C PHE A 264 7.92 5.82 9.29
N ALA A 265 8.69 5.22 10.19
CA ALA A 265 8.15 4.34 11.23
C ALA A 265 7.12 5.06 12.11
N ARG A 266 7.41 6.28 12.58
CA ARG A 266 6.45 7.09 13.35
C ARG A 266 5.16 7.39 12.58
N SER A 267 5.25 7.66 11.28
CA SER A 267 4.07 7.90 10.43
C SER A 267 3.17 6.66 10.30
N ARG A 268 3.74 5.47 10.53
CA ARG A 268 3.03 4.18 10.59
C ARG A 268 2.62 3.80 12.02
N GLY A 269 2.87 4.68 12.99
CA GLY A 269 2.62 4.44 14.41
C GLY A 269 3.54 3.36 15.03
N TRP A 270 4.66 3.07 14.38
CA TRP A 270 5.65 2.11 14.85
C TRP A 270 6.63 2.77 15.83
N LYS A 271 7.14 1.97 16.76
CA LYS A 271 8.31 2.32 17.58
C LYS A 271 9.49 1.47 17.12
N LEU A 272 10.63 2.10 16.88
CA LEU A 272 11.87 1.38 16.55
C LEU A 272 12.77 1.31 17.78
N GLY A 273 13.46 0.18 17.96
CA GLY A 273 14.55 0.02 18.92
C GLY A 273 15.81 0.79 18.49
N GLU A 274 16.85 0.73 19.32
CA GLU A 274 18.15 1.37 19.02
C GLU A 274 18.82 0.76 17.78
N ASP A 275 18.64 -0.55 17.59
CA ASP A 275 19.07 -1.32 16.42
C ASP A 275 18.22 -1.08 15.17
N GLY A 276 17.20 -0.21 15.26
CA GLY A 276 16.25 0.06 14.18
C GLY A 276 15.20 -1.03 13.96
N SER A 277 15.15 -2.06 14.82
CA SER A 277 14.13 -3.11 14.74
C SER A 277 12.76 -2.60 15.14
N LEU A 278 11.70 -3.20 14.60
CA LEU A 278 10.35 -2.90 15.00
C LEU A 278 10.09 -3.44 16.42
N SER A 279 9.87 -2.55 17.39
CA SER A 279 9.44 -2.93 18.73
C SER A 279 8.02 -3.49 18.64
N THR A 280 7.89 -4.77 18.97
CA THR A 280 6.62 -5.48 18.93
C THR A 280 5.98 -5.65 20.31
N ASP A 281 6.60 -5.20 21.41
CA ASP A 281 6.10 -5.43 22.77
C ASP A 281 4.62 -5.04 22.96
N ARG A 282 4.22 -3.89 22.42
CA ARG A 282 2.81 -3.44 22.49
C ARG A 282 1.91 -4.27 21.59
N LEU A 283 2.40 -4.65 20.40
CA LEU A 283 1.66 -5.49 19.46
C LEU A 283 1.52 -6.92 19.98
N GLU A 284 2.52 -7.45 20.65
CA GLU A 284 2.55 -8.78 21.28
C GLU A 284 1.62 -8.82 22.50
N LYS A 285 1.67 -7.80 23.36
CA LYS A 285 0.70 -7.63 24.46
C LYS A 285 -0.74 -7.55 23.96
N ASN A 286 -0.94 -7.03 22.75
CA ASN A 286 -2.24 -6.93 22.10
C ASN A 286 -2.39 -7.93 20.95
N LEU A 287 -1.61 -9.02 20.90
CA LEU A 287 -1.52 -9.87 19.71
C LEU A 287 -2.87 -10.47 19.36
N ARG A 288 -3.60 -10.95 20.37
CA ARG A 288 -4.96 -11.47 20.18
C ARG A 288 -5.88 -10.42 19.55
N HIS A 289 -5.82 -9.17 20.01
CA HIS A 289 -6.63 -8.07 19.48
C HIS A 289 -6.26 -7.73 18.02
N VAL A 290 -4.97 -7.63 17.72
CA VAL A 290 -4.49 -7.37 16.35
C VAL A 290 -4.90 -8.49 15.39
N ARG A 291 -4.76 -9.76 15.83
CA ARG A 291 -5.16 -10.92 15.04
C ARG A 291 -6.66 -10.99 14.82
N ASP A 292 -7.44 -10.69 15.83
CA ASP A 292 -8.89 -10.59 15.78
C ASP A 292 -9.32 -9.60 14.67
N VAL A 293 -8.79 -8.38 14.69
CA VAL A 293 -9.02 -7.36 13.66
C VAL A 293 -8.56 -7.84 12.27
N HIS A 294 -7.37 -8.45 12.16
CA HIS A 294 -6.87 -9.01 10.90
C HIS A 294 -7.74 -10.18 10.40
N SER A 295 -8.36 -10.96 11.28
CA SER A 295 -9.21 -12.08 10.88
C SER A 295 -10.42 -11.62 10.07
N LEU A 296 -10.98 -10.44 10.38
CA LEU A 296 -12.04 -9.83 9.56
C LEU A 296 -11.52 -9.49 8.17
N LEU A 297 -10.38 -8.80 8.09
CA LEU A 297 -9.76 -8.43 6.82
C LEU A 297 -9.47 -9.66 5.94
N VAL A 298 -8.90 -10.72 6.52
CA VAL A 298 -8.62 -11.97 5.80
C VAL A 298 -9.91 -12.63 5.31
N LYS A 299 -10.95 -12.72 6.14
CA LYS A 299 -12.26 -13.26 5.74
C LYS A 299 -12.89 -12.45 4.60
N LEU A 300 -12.79 -11.13 4.65
CA LEU A 300 -13.26 -10.25 3.59
C LEU A 300 -12.47 -10.47 2.29
N SER A 301 -11.14 -10.57 2.37
CA SER A 301 -10.25 -10.77 1.21
C SER A 301 -10.47 -12.08 0.46
N ARG A 302 -11.02 -13.10 1.15
CA ARG A 302 -11.32 -14.41 0.55
C ARG A 302 -12.64 -14.42 -0.20
N HIS A 303 -13.50 -13.41 -0.02
CA HIS A 303 -14.78 -13.38 -0.70
C HIS A 303 -14.60 -12.86 -2.13
N PRO A 304 -14.99 -13.63 -3.17
CA PRO A 304 -14.64 -13.32 -4.57
C PRO A 304 -15.23 -12.02 -5.10
N GLN A 305 -16.33 -11.56 -4.49
CA GLN A 305 -16.99 -10.31 -4.89
C GLN A 305 -16.43 -9.08 -4.17
N VAL A 306 -15.63 -9.26 -3.11
CA VAL A 306 -15.10 -8.16 -2.30
C VAL A 306 -13.74 -7.72 -2.81
N GLU A 307 -13.62 -6.45 -3.18
CA GLU A 307 -12.35 -5.77 -3.35
C GLU A 307 -12.08 -4.93 -2.10
N ILE A 308 -10.91 -5.09 -1.47
CA ILE A 308 -10.47 -4.20 -0.38
C ILE A 308 -9.74 -3.02 -1.01
N ALA A 309 -10.49 -1.95 -1.29
CA ALA A 309 -9.94 -0.74 -1.89
C ALA A 309 -8.98 -0.01 -0.94
N ARG A 310 -9.29 0.01 0.36
CA ARG A 310 -8.41 0.57 1.40
C ARG A 310 -8.60 -0.16 2.72
N TRP A 311 -7.51 -0.37 3.43
CA TRP A 311 -7.52 -0.80 4.82
C TRP A 311 -6.43 -0.08 5.60
N THR A 312 -6.74 0.34 6.83
CA THR A 312 -5.80 1.03 7.72
C THR A 312 -5.99 0.50 9.14
N SER A 313 -4.91 0.06 9.78
CA SER A 313 -4.92 -0.51 11.14
C SER A 313 -4.82 0.56 12.23
N GLU A 314 -5.14 0.18 13.48
CA GLU A 314 -5.21 1.04 14.67
C GLU A 314 -4.15 2.14 14.73
N PRO A 315 -2.84 1.90 14.54
CA PRO A 315 -1.84 2.96 14.72
C PRO A 315 -2.02 4.17 13.78
N SER A 316 -2.69 3.97 12.65
CA SER A 316 -2.87 4.97 11.58
C SER A 316 -4.30 5.51 11.47
N THR A 317 -5.25 5.03 12.29
CA THR A 317 -6.67 5.46 12.28
C THR A 317 -6.99 6.54 13.32
N GLY A 318 -6.02 6.89 14.17
CA GLY A 318 -6.23 7.87 15.24
C GLY A 318 -6.49 9.26 14.70
N LEU A 319 -7.56 9.90 15.18
CA LEU A 319 -7.97 11.23 14.72
C LEU A 319 -8.21 12.13 15.93
N CYS A 320 -7.70 13.36 15.88
CA CYS A 320 -8.04 14.43 16.81
C CYS A 320 -8.89 15.47 16.07
N PHE A 321 -9.90 16.02 16.72
CA PHE A 321 -10.79 17.02 16.13
C PHE A 321 -11.34 17.97 17.20
N ILE A 322 -11.85 19.13 16.77
CA ILE A 322 -12.48 20.11 17.66
C ILE A 322 -13.98 20.08 17.42
N HIS A 323 -14.77 20.07 18.48
CA HIS A 323 -16.22 20.19 18.42
C HIS A 323 -16.70 21.07 19.59
N ARG A 324 -17.45 22.14 19.29
CA ARG A 324 -17.94 23.11 20.29
C ARG A 324 -16.83 23.63 21.23
N GLY A 325 -15.69 24.02 20.64
CA GLY A 325 -14.54 24.56 21.38
C GLY A 325 -13.73 23.55 22.19
N ARG A 326 -14.11 22.27 22.21
CA ARG A 326 -13.37 21.22 22.93
C ARG A 326 -12.65 20.29 21.97
N GLN A 327 -11.43 19.89 22.34
CA GLN A 327 -10.67 18.87 21.63
C GLN A 327 -11.14 17.46 22.01
N TYR A 328 -11.39 16.64 21.00
CA TYR A 328 -11.75 15.24 21.09
C TYR A 328 -10.74 14.40 20.32
N ARG A 329 -10.72 13.10 20.64
CA ARG A 329 -9.92 12.09 19.95
C ARG A 329 -10.74 10.83 19.78
N ILE A 330 -10.68 10.19 18.63
CA ILE A 330 -11.12 8.81 18.41
C ILE A 330 -9.94 7.96 17.96
N GLN A 331 -10.01 6.67 18.26
CA GLN A 331 -9.01 5.68 17.87
C GLN A 331 -9.73 4.38 17.49
N PRO A 332 -10.26 4.30 16.25
CA PRO A 332 -10.82 3.06 15.73
C PRO A 332 -9.76 1.96 15.67
N ASP A 333 -10.15 0.70 15.80
CA ASP A 333 -9.23 -0.43 15.65
C ASP A 333 -8.81 -0.63 14.18
N ALA A 334 -9.68 -0.28 13.24
CA ALA A 334 -9.35 -0.18 11.83
C ALA A 334 -10.27 0.79 11.10
N TYR A 335 -9.87 1.17 9.89
CA TYR A 335 -10.71 1.78 8.87
C TYR A 335 -10.62 0.95 7.60
N GLY A 336 -11.75 0.70 6.96
CA GLY A 336 -11.85 -0.06 5.72
C GLY A 336 -12.69 0.68 4.68
N LEU A 337 -12.33 0.50 3.42
CA LEU A 337 -13.15 0.81 2.26
C LEU A 337 -13.22 -0.46 1.43
N LEU A 338 -14.38 -1.11 1.41
CA LEU A 338 -14.63 -2.25 0.54
C LEU A 338 -15.33 -1.77 -0.71
N ARG A 339 -15.14 -2.48 -1.81
CA ARG A 339 -15.99 -2.40 -2.97
C ARG A 339 -16.66 -3.75 -3.17
N LEU A 340 -17.98 -3.76 -3.11
CA LEU A 340 -18.78 -4.96 -3.36
C LEU A 340 -19.81 -4.65 -4.45
N ALA A 341 -19.79 -5.43 -5.53
CA ALA A 341 -20.66 -5.23 -6.69
C ALA A 341 -20.65 -3.77 -7.22
N GLY A 342 -19.46 -3.14 -7.21
CA GLY A 342 -19.29 -1.75 -7.66
C GLY A 342 -19.68 -0.66 -6.65
N LYS A 343 -20.29 -1.02 -5.51
CA LYS A 343 -20.62 -0.06 -4.44
C LYS A 343 -19.49 0.01 -3.42
N ASP A 344 -19.12 1.23 -3.05
CA ASP A 344 -18.13 1.51 -2.02
C ASP A 344 -18.79 1.46 -0.63
N LEU A 345 -18.20 0.69 0.29
CA LEU A 345 -18.67 0.46 1.65
C LEU A 345 -17.59 0.90 2.66
N PRO A 346 -17.55 2.18 3.01
CA PRO A 346 -16.63 2.72 4.01
C PRO A 346 -17.06 2.35 5.44
N PHE A 347 -16.10 1.99 6.28
CA PHE A 347 -16.35 1.81 7.71
C PHE A 347 -15.15 2.10 8.59
N VAL A 348 -15.45 2.45 9.84
CA VAL A 348 -14.54 2.36 10.98
C VAL A 348 -14.91 1.11 11.79
N LEU A 349 -13.91 0.39 12.27
CA LEU A 349 -14.08 -0.87 12.99
C LEU A 349 -13.72 -0.70 14.46
N GLU A 350 -14.54 -1.31 15.31
CA GLU A 350 -14.31 -1.49 16.73
C GLU A 350 -14.44 -2.97 17.11
N TRP A 351 -13.40 -3.52 17.70
CA TRP A 351 -13.36 -4.88 18.21
C TRP A 351 -13.42 -4.86 19.74
N GLU A 352 -14.63 -5.04 20.26
CA GLU A 352 -14.94 -4.92 21.68
C GLU A 352 -14.65 -6.23 22.43
N ARG A 353 -13.66 -6.18 23.32
CA ARG A 353 -13.34 -7.25 24.26
C ARG A 353 -14.22 -7.14 25.50
N SER A 354 -14.72 -8.27 26.01
CA SER A 354 -15.67 -8.37 27.15
C SER A 354 -15.26 -7.68 28.44
N THR A 355 -13.99 -7.27 28.57
CA THR A 355 -13.45 -6.62 29.77
C THR A 355 -13.81 -5.13 29.87
N THR A 356 -14.37 -4.52 28.83
CA THR A 356 -14.73 -3.10 28.86
C THR A 356 -16.00 -2.88 29.67
N SER A 357 -15.97 -2.04 30.70
CA SER A 357 -17.19 -1.69 31.43
C SER A 357 -18.16 -0.92 30.52
N ILE A 358 -19.47 -1.03 30.80
CA ILE A 358 -20.49 -0.33 30.02
C ILE A 358 -20.27 1.19 30.01
N ARG A 359 -19.77 1.74 31.13
CA ARG A 359 -19.42 3.16 31.27
C ARG A 359 -18.27 3.56 30.35
N LYS A 360 -17.21 2.76 30.25
CA LYS A 360 -16.08 3.03 29.34
C LYS A 360 -16.53 2.94 27.88
N LEU A 361 -17.37 1.95 27.55
CA LEU A 361 -17.96 1.81 26.22
C LEU A 361 -18.82 3.03 25.87
N ALA A 362 -19.72 3.47 26.76
CA ALA A 362 -20.55 4.65 26.55
C ALA A 362 -19.69 5.92 26.34
N ALA A 363 -18.63 6.10 27.13
CA ALA A 363 -17.71 7.22 26.94
C ALA A 363 -17.02 7.19 25.57
N LYS A 364 -16.63 6.01 25.08
CA LYS A 364 -16.05 5.83 23.74
C LYS A 364 -17.07 6.12 22.63
N LEU A 365 -18.28 5.59 22.74
CA LEU A 365 -19.36 5.84 21.78
C LEU A 365 -19.79 7.31 21.73
N ARG A 366 -19.77 8.01 22.88
CA ARG A 366 -20.01 9.46 22.93
C ARG A 366 -18.97 10.26 22.12
N GLN A 367 -17.72 9.83 22.06
CA GLN A 367 -16.71 10.46 21.18
C GLN A 367 -17.07 10.29 19.70
N TYR A 368 -17.59 9.13 19.31
CA TYR A 368 -18.11 8.93 17.95
C TYR A 368 -19.30 9.85 17.64
N TYR A 369 -20.25 10.03 18.57
CA TYR A 369 -21.31 11.03 18.39
C TYR A 369 -20.75 12.44 18.12
N HIS A 370 -19.76 12.88 18.90
CA HIS A 370 -19.12 14.17 18.65
C HIS A 370 -18.41 14.22 17.29
N TRP A 371 -17.78 13.12 16.86
CA TRP A 371 -17.14 13.02 15.55
C TRP A 371 -18.15 13.13 14.39
N TYR A 372 -19.31 12.47 14.51
CA TYR A 372 -20.40 12.58 13.53
C TYR A 372 -21.01 13.98 13.50
N ARG A 373 -21.36 14.55 14.66
CA ARG A 373 -21.94 15.89 14.77
C ARG A 373 -21.00 17.00 14.32
N ALA A 374 -19.69 16.79 14.42
CA ALA A 374 -18.69 17.73 13.89
C ALA A 374 -18.49 17.62 12.37
N GLY A 375 -19.18 16.69 11.69
CA GLY A 375 -19.03 16.45 10.25
C GLY A 375 -17.69 15.82 9.83
N GLN A 376 -16.83 15.51 10.80
CA GLN A 376 -15.44 15.08 10.57
C GLN A 376 -15.35 13.70 9.91
N HIS A 377 -16.41 12.88 10.04
CA HIS A 377 -16.54 11.60 9.35
C HIS A 377 -16.50 11.74 7.82
N ARG A 378 -17.02 12.84 7.28
CA ARG A 378 -17.08 13.11 5.83
C ARG A 378 -15.70 13.28 5.20
N ALA A 379 -14.69 13.66 5.98
CA ALA A 379 -13.31 13.71 5.51
C ALA A 379 -12.72 12.32 5.22
N LEU A 380 -13.27 11.25 5.83
CA LEU A 380 -12.97 9.88 5.44
C LEU A 380 -13.87 9.42 4.29
N HIS A 381 -15.19 9.52 4.48
CA HIS A 381 -16.22 9.24 3.49
C HIS A 381 -17.58 9.74 4.01
N PRO A 382 -18.48 10.30 3.17
CA PRO A 382 -19.82 10.72 3.61
C PRO A 382 -20.61 9.60 4.29
N ASP A 383 -20.62 8.40 3.70
CA ASP A 383 -21.39 7.25 4.18
C ASP A 383 -20.62 6.31 5.12
N VAL A 384 -19.55 6.76 5.77
CA VAL A 384 -18.78 5.91 6.70
C VAL A 384 -19.67 5.39 7.81
N ARG A 385 -19.51 4.10 8.15
CA ARG A 385 -20.29 3.42 9.19
C ARG A 385 -19.42 2.96 10.32
N LEU A 386 -20.00 2.75 11.48
CA LEU A 386 -19.33 2.09 12.59
C LEU A 386 -19.66 0.59 12.55
N LEU A 387 -18.66 -0.26 12.37
CA LEU A 387 -18.79 -1.70 12.60
C LEU A 387 -18.27 -2.02 13.99
N MET A 388 -19.07 -2.74 14.79
CA MET A 388 -18.64 -3.22 16.10
C MET A 388 -18.76 -4.73 16.19
N ILE A 389 -17.66 -5.40 16.53
CA ILE A 389 -17.62 -6.85 16.76
C ILE A 389 -17.42 -7.05 18.25
N THR A 390 -18.29 -7.84 18.89
CA THR A 390 -18.23 -8.10 20.33
C THR A 390 -18.24 -9.59 20.65
N THR A 391 -18.16 -9.95 21.93
CA THR A 391 -18.00 -11.33 22.38
C THR A 391 -19.26 -12.19 22.23
N GLY A 392 -20.46 -11.59 22.14
CA GLY A 392 -21.70 -12.35 22.02
C GLY A 392 -22.95 -11.52 21.84
N ARG A 393 -24.06 -12.19 21.49
CA ARG A 393 -25.35 -11.54 21.17
C ARG A 393 -25.91 -10.67 22.30
N ARG A 394 -25.82 -11.14 23.56
CA ARG A 394 -26.26 -10.34 24.73
C ARG A 394 -25.47 -9.04 24.87
N ARG A 395 -24.17 -9.06 24.57
CA ARG A 395 -23.31 -7.87 24.61
C ARG A 395 -23.63 -6.93 23.45
N ALA A 396 -23.87 -7.45 22.25
CA ALA A 396 -24.33 -6.68 21.09
C ALA A 396 -25.64 -5.91 21.39
N GLN A 397 -26.62 -6.58 22.00
CA GLN A 397 -27.86 -5.95 22.42
C GLN A 397 -27.64 -4.84 23.47
N ARG A 398 -26.72 -5.04 24.42
CA ARG A 398 -26.35 -3.99 25.39
C ARG A 398 -25.69 -2.79 24.71
N ILE A 399 -24.83 -3.01 23.72
CA ILE A 399 -24.22 -1.94 22.91
C ILE A 399 -25.33 -1.13 22.21
N ILE A 400 -26.29 -1.78 21.55
CA ILE A 400 -27.43 -1.12 20.90
C ILE A 400 -28.23 -0.26 21.89
N ARG A 401 -28.51 -0.78 23.10
CA ARG A 401 -29.20 0.01 24.14
C ARG A 401 -28.41 1.24 24.55
N VAL A 402 -27.09 1.14 24.68
CA VAL A 402 -26.22 2.30 24.97
C VAL A 402 -26.26 3.32 23.84
N ILE A 403 -26.24 2.87 22.58
CA ILE A 403 -26.37 3.78 21.43
C ILE A 403 -27.68 4.54 21.47
N ARG A 404 -28.81 3.84 21.67
CA ARG A 404 -30.13 4.47 21.76
C ARG A 404 -30.24 5.45 22.93
N TRP A 405 -29.72 5.06 24.09
CA TRP A 405 -29.68 5.94 25.25
C TRP A 405 -28.83 7.19 24.99
N LEU A 406 -27.64 7.05 24.38
CA LEU A 406 -26.80 8.20 24.01
C LEU A 406 -27.46 9.08 22.94
N ALA A 407 -28.19 8.50 21.99
CA ALA A 407 -28.94 9.24 20.97
C ALA A 407 -29.98 10.16 21.63
N GLN A 408 -30.75 9.60 22.57
CA GLN A 408 -31.74 10.34 23.38
C GLN A 408 -31.07 11.40 24.26
N GLU A 409 -30.00 11.06 24.99
CA GLU A 409 -29.27 11.99 25.87
C GLU A 409 -28.71 13.19 25.09
N LEU A 410 -28.28 12.98 23.85
CA LEU A 410 -27.63 13.99 23.01
C LEU A 410 -28.57 14.70 22.04
N ASP A 411 -29.86 14.34 22.07
CA ASP A 411 -30.92 14.81 21.17
C ASP A 411 -30.50 14.73 19.69
N THR A 412 -30.27 13.50 19.22
CA THR A 412 -29.77 13.20 17.88
C THR A 412 -30.19 11.80 17.44
N ASP A 413 -30.14 11.52 16.14
CA ASP A 413 -30.32 10.17 15.61
C ASP A 413 -29.23 9.20 16.11
N PRO A 414 -29.55 7.90 16.25
CA PRO A 414 -28.56 6.88 16.55
C PRO A 414 -27.40 6.89 15.53
N LEU A 415 -26.18 6.62 16.01
CA LEU A 415 -25.04 6.41 15.11
C LEU A 415 -25.37 5.30 14.08
N PRO A 416 -24.89 5.40 12.82
CA PRO A 416 -25.00 4.34 11.82
C PRO A 416 -24.05 3.18 12.18
N LEU A 417 -24.44 2.46 13.23
CA LEU A 417 -23.73 1.35 13.84
C LEU A 417 -24.33 0.04 13.34
N LEU A 418 -23.45 -0.86 12.90
CA LEU A 418 -23.73 -2.27 12.73
C LEU A 418 -22.93 -3.08 13.76
N VAL A 419 -23.62 -3.86 14.59
CA VAL A 419 -22.98 -4.70 15.61
C VAL A 419 -23.17 -6.18 15.31
N THR A 420 -22.13 -6.98 15.48
CA THR A 420 -22.21 -8.45 15.45
C THR A 420 -21.36 -9.08 16.54
N SER A 421 -21.34 -10.41 16.60
CA SER A 421 -20.49 -11.15 17.54
C SER A 421 -19.42 -11.98 16.84
N TYR A 422 -18.33 -12.25 17.56
CA TYR A 422 -17.25 -13.12 17.08
C TYR A 422 -17.77 -14.49 16.61
N LYS A 423 -18.70 -15.09 17.36
CA LYS A 423 -19.28 -16.40 17.03
C LYS A 423 -20.02 -16.36 15.69
N GLU A 424 -20.87 -15.35 15.46
CA GLU A 424 -21.59 -15.19 14.20
C GLU A 424 -20.63 -14.93 13.03
N LEU A 425 -19.64 -14.06 13.24
CA LEU A 425 -18.61 -13.77 12.24
C LEU A 425 -17.75 -15.00 11.90
N ALA A 426 -17.48 -15.88 12.86
CA ALA A 426 -16.74 -17.12 12.67
C ALA A 426 -17.55 -18.18 11.92
N THR A 427 -18.82 -18.32 12.25
CA THR A 427 -19.68 -19.38 11.72
C THR A 427 -20.28 -19.04 10.37
N ARG A 428 -20.69 -17.79 10.14
CA ARG A 428 -21.46 -17.38 8.95
C ARG A 428 -20.70 -16.43 8.03
N GLY A 429 -19.60 -15.84 8.52
CA GLY A 429 -18.76 -14.92 7.77
C GLY A 429 -19.29 -13.47 7.74
N PRO A 430 -18.45 -12.50 7.31
CA PRO A 430 -18.73 -11.07 7.43
C PRO A 430 -19.87 -10.56 6.53
N LEU A 431 -20.20 -11.24 5.44
CA LEU A 431 -21.23 -10.79 4.50
C LEU A 431 -22.61 -11.41 4.76
N ALA A 432 -22.69 -12.34 5.72
CA ALA A 432 -23.97 -12.93 6.11
C ALA A 432 -24.87 -11.88 6.81
N PRO A 433 -26.19 -12.13 6.88
CA PRO A 433 -27.10 -11.30 7.67
C PRO A 433 -26.90 -11.58 9.16
N ILE A 434 -25.81 -11.04 9.71
CA ILE A 434 -25.37 -11.18 11.10
C ILE A 434 -25.24 -9.83 11.82
N TRP A 435 -25.47 -8.73 11.11
CA TRP A 435 -25.26 -7.38 11.61
C TRP A 435 -26.58 -6.81 12.13
N GLN A 436 -26.60 -6.37 13.37
CA GLN A 436 -27.76 -5.70 13.96
C GLN A 436 -27.51 -4.20 13.91
N ALA A 437 -28.44 -3.47 13.31
CA ALA A 437 -28.41 -2.02 13.29
C ALA A 437 -29.00 -1.44 14.59
N ALA A 438 -28.70 -0.18 14.89
CA ALA A 438 -29.24 0.47 16.09
C ALA A 438 -30.75 0.76 15.99
N ASP A 439 -31.26 0.95 14.77
CA ASP A 439 -32.64 1.26 14.41
C ASP A 439 -33.49 0.01 14.10
N SER A 440 -32.88 -1.10 13.70
CA SER A 440 -33.57 -2.33 13.31
C SER A 440 -33.44 -3.46 14.35
N SER A 441 -34.47 -4.30 14.46
CA SER A 441 -34.44 -5.54 15.23
C SER A 441 -33.94 -6.74 14.41
N ALA A 442 -34.01 -6.65 13.08
CA ALA A 442 -33.59 -7.69 12.17
C ALA A 442 -32.08 -7.63 11.90
N ALA A 443 -31.47 -8.80 11.68
CA ALA A 443 -30.10 -8.86 11.22
C ALA A 443 -30.04 -8.57 9.72
N VAL A 444 -29.16 -7.66 9.32
CA VAL A 444 -28.96 -7.21 7.94
C VAL A 444 -27.62 -7.70 7.40
N ARG A 445 -27.47 -7.77 6.09
CA ARG A 445 -26.14 -7.92 5.45
C ARG A 445 -25.44 -6.57 5.45
N LEU A 446 -24.11 -6.57 5.40
CA LEU A 446 -23.33 -5.33 5.26
C LEU A 446 -23.76 -4.49 4.04
N VAL A 447 -24.29 -5.14 3.02
CA VAL A 447 -24.55 -4.54 1.71
C VAL A 447 -25.97 -4.06 1.54
N ASP A 448 -26.92 -4.69 2.21
CA ASP A 448 -28.32 -4.30 2.17
C ASP A 448 -28.55 -3.01 2.95
N TYR A 449 -27.67 -2.69 3.90
CA TYR A 449 -27.78 -1.47 4.68
C TYR A 449 -27.31 -0.25 3.89
N ALA A 450 -26.69 -0.40 2.70
CA ALA A 450 -26.04 0.66 1.93
C ALA A 450 -27.01 1.60 1.18
N ASP A 451 -28.26 1.17 1.04
CA ASP A 451 -29.38 1.89 0.46
C ASP A 451 -30.37 2.27 1.57
#